data_AF-A0A6A6YKW6-F1
#
_entry.id   AF-A0A6A6YKW6-F1
#
_cell.length_a   1.000
_cell.length_b   1.000
_cell.length_c   1.000
_cell.angle_alpha   90.00
_cell.angle_beta   90.00
_cell.angle_gamma   90.00
#
_symmetry.space_group_name_H-M   'P 1'
#
loop_
_entity.id
_entity.type
_entity.pdbx_description
1 polymer ?
#
loop_
_entity_poly.entity_id
_entity_poly.type
_entity_poly.pdbx_seq_one_letter_code
_entity_poly.pdbx_strand_id
1 'polypeptide(L)'
;MYLQTALIAATFATLSTLATAAPVPSASPSGGLTAAIITTILPATAACTGTDQYANQCRTAEQAAPLINNSFKKYGISSKAEQVALLSIMLFESVGFKYNHNISPGRPGQGTRNMQMIGFNLQYAQSLFPPDKVAAANASGPNDVLALVNTDDYSFASAAWFLTSQPACSAIRTELQTGSTAGWTAYLTQCVGTTDTPDRDVIWNAAKAAMGV
;
A
#
# COMPACT_ATOMS: atom_id res chain seq x y z
N MET A 1 28.35 -53.41 -65.67
CA MET A 1 27.19 -52.56 -65.32
C MET A 1 26.82 -52.86 -63.88
N TYR A 2 27.50 -52.23 -62.90
CA TYR A 2 27.11 -51.01 -62.18
C TYR A 2 25.82 -51.21 -61.34
N LEU A 3 25.93 -51.63 -60.06
CA LEU A 3 26.02 -50.83 -58.81
C LEU A 3 24.76 -50.00 -58.51
N GLN A 4 24.05 -50.26 -57.40
CA GLN A 4 24.01 -49.36 -56.23
C GLN A 4 23.05 -49.81 -55.12
N THR A 5 23.59 -49.78 -53.91
CA THR A 5 22.98 -49.80 -52.58
C THR A 5 22.20 -48.52 -52.30
N ALA A 6 21.10 -48.59 -51.52
CA ALA A 6 20.47 -47.41 -50.93
C ALA A 6 20.23 -47.63 -49.43
N LEU A 7 20.93 -46.82 -48.61
CA LEU A 7 20.72 -46.65 -47.18
C LEU A 7 19.46 -45.79 -46.93
N ILE A 8 18.66 -46.17 -45.93
CA ILE A 8 17.57 -45.35 -45.39
C ILE A 8 18.13 -44.57 -44.19
N ALA A 9 18.26 -43.25 -44.33
CA ALA A 9 18.63 -42.36 -43.24
C ALA A 9 17.37 -41.73 -42.61
N ALA A 10 17.24 -41.89 -41.29
CA ALA A 10 16.20 -41.27 -40.48
C ALA A 10 16.56 -39.82 -40.14
N THR A 11 15.62 -38.89 -40.33
CA THR A 11 15.75 -37.49 -39.89
C THR A 11 14.66 -37.17 -38.86
N PHE A 12 15.05 -37.06 -37.59
CA PHE A 12 14.24 -36.45 -36.53
C PHE A 12 14.46 -34.94 -36.54
N ALA A 13 13.42 -34.18 -36.85
CA ALA A 13 13.42 -32.72 -36.77
C ALA A 13 13.04 -32.29 -35.34
N THR A 14 14.00 -31.80 -34.56
CA THR A 14 13.74 -31.19 -33.25
C THR A 14 13.34 -29.72 -33.45
N LEU A 15 12.07 -29.38 -33.18
CA LEU A 15 11.61 -27.99 -33.08
C LEU A 15 12.11 -27.39 -31.75
N SER A 16 13.08 -26.48 -31.82
CA SER A 16 13.47 -25.64 -30.68
C SER A 16 12.55 -24.42 -30.60
N THR A 17 11.67 -24.39 -29.61
CA THR A 17 10.87 -23.19 -29.27
C THR A 17 11.75 -22.18 -28.55
N LEU A 18 12.04 -21.05 -29.21
CA LEU A 18 12.64 -19.88 -28.59
C LEU A 18 11.60 -19.19 -27.70
N ALA A 19 11.71 -19.39 -26.38
CA ALA A 19 10.98 -18.59 -25.41
C ALA A 19 11.57 -17.17 -25.40
N THR A 20 10.85 -16.21 -25.97
CA THR A 20 11.16 -14.79 -25.82
C THR A 20 10.86 -14.37 -24.38
N ALA A 21 11.91 -14.18 -23.58
CA ALA A 21 11.78 -13.54 -22.28
C ALA A 21 11.30 -12.10 -22.49
N ALA A 22 10.11 -11.77 -21.97
CA ALA A 22 9.63 -10.39 -21.95
C ALA A 22 10.57 -9.55 -21.07
N PRO A 23 10.91 -8.31 -21.47
CA PRO A 23 11.71 -7.43 -20.63
C PRO A 23 10.95 -7.15 -19.34
N VAL A 24 11.55 -7.51 -18.21
CA VAL A 24 11.09 -7.10 -16.88
C VAL A 24 11.20 -5.57 -16.83
N PRO A 25 10.13 -4.82 -16.52
CA PRO A 25 10.24 -3.38 -16.35
C PRO A 25 11.28 -3.09 -15.28
N SER A 26 12.43 -2.55 -15.70
CA SER A 26 13.44 -2.07 -14.78
C SER A 26 12.87 -0.88 -14.01
N ALA A 27 13.11 -0.89 -12.69
CA ALA A 27 12.65 0.12 -11.74
C ALA A 27 12.83 1.55 -12.26
N SER A 28 11.83 2.40 -11.99
CA SER A 28 11.82 3.80 -12.44
C SER A 28 13.06 4.57 -11.97
N PRO A 29 13.77 5.30 -12.86
CA PRO A 29 15.05 5.95 -12.56
C PRO A 29 14.98 7.20 -11.67
N SER A 30 13.86 7.48 -10.99
CA SER A 30 13.71 8.63 -10.07
C SER A 30 13.01 8.32 -8.73
N GLY A 31 13.03 7.04 -8.31
CA GLY A 31 13.03 6.63 -6.89
C GLY A 31 11.75 6.72 -6.05
N GLY A 32 10.63 7.22 -6.59
CA GLY A 32 9.34 7.33 -5.87
C GLY A 32 8.28 6.31 -6.32
N LEU A 33 7.22 6.16 -5.53
CA LEU A 33 6.07 5.32 -5.87
C LEU A 33 5.33 5.90 -7.09
N THR A 34 4.94 5.07 -8.05
CA THR A 34 4.19 5.49 -9.24
C THR A 34 2.81 4.84 -9.27
N ALA A 35 1.88 5.44 -10.01
CA ALA A 35 0.57 4.84 -10.24
C ALA A 35 0.69 3.43 -10.84
N ALA A 36 1.59 3.24 -11.81
CA ALA A 36 1.85 1.95 -12.43
C ALA A 36 2.28 0.87 -11.41
N ILE A 37 3.10 1.22 -10.41
CA ILE A 37 3.46 0.30 -9.33
C ILE A 37 2.21 -0.09 -8.52
N ILE A 38 1.41 0.89 -8.11
CA ILE A 38 0.18 0.66 -7.34
C ILE A 38 -0.80 -0.22 -8.12
N THR A 39 -1.03 0.07 -9.40
CA THR A 39 -1.89 -0.75 -10.28
C THR A 39 -1.32 -2.14 -10.53
N THR A 40 0.01 -2.31 -10.55
CA THR A 40 0.63 -3.64 -10.62
C THR A 40 0.32 -4.47 -9.37
N ILE A 41 0.33 -3.84 -8.19
CA ILE A 41 0.03 -4.50 -6.91
C ILE A 41 -1.46 -4.85 -6.83
N LEU A 42 -2.33 -3.90 -7.19
CA LEU A 42 -3.77 -4.05 -7.09
C LEU A 42 -4.46 -3.36 -8.30
N PRO A 43 -4.75 -4.09 -9.39
CA PRO A 43 -5.29 -3.52 -10.63
C PRO A 43 -6.58 -2.73 -10.46
N ALA A 44 -7.41 -3.08 -9.48
CA ALA A 44 -8.65 -2.38 -9.16
C ALA A 44 -8.45 -0.90 -8.76
N THR A 45 -7.23 -0.48 -8.44
CA THR A 45 -6.89 0.93 -8.13
C THR A 45 -6.84 1.84 -9.37
N ALA A 46 -6.86 1.29 -10.58
CA ALA A 46 -6.85 2.08 -11.82
C ALA A 46 -8.15 2.91 -12.01
N ALA A 47 -9.25 2.52 -11.35
CA ALA A 47 -10.53 3.20 -11.48
C ALA A 47 -11.36 3.09 -10.20
N CYS A 48 -12.18 4.11 -9.95
CA CYS A 48 -13.14 4.14 -8.85
C CYS A 48 -14.45 3.41 -9.20
N THR A 49 -14.35 2.16 -9.66
CA THR A 49 -15.51 1.38 -10.07
C THR A 49 -16.28 0.85 -8.86
N GLY A 50 -17.61 1.01 -8.89
CA GLY A 50 -18.52 0.49 -7.85
C GLY A 50 -18.50 1.30 -6.54
N THR A 51 -18.08 2.57 -6.59
CA THR A 51 -18.03 3.46 -5.42
C THR A 51 -19.01 4.63 -5.53
N ASP A 52 -20.11 4.49 -6.27
CA ASP A 52 -21.03 5.61 -6.56
C ASP A 52 -21.53 6.29 -5.28
N GLN A 53 -21.83 5.51 -4.23
CA GLN A 53 -22.29 6.03 -2.92
C GLN A 53 -21.17 6.71 -2.10
N TYR A 54 -19.91 6.49 -2.47
CA TYR A 54 -18.72 6.95 -1.74
C TYR A 54 -17.71 7.61 -2.69
N ALA A 55 -18.19 8.19 -3.78
CA ALA A 55 -17.35 8.72 -4.86
C ALA A 55 -16.40 9.82 -4.37
N ASN A 56 -16.79 10.58 -3.36
CA ASN A 56 -15.95 11.60 -2.74
C ASN A 56 -14.74 11.02 -1.99
N GLN A 57 -14.79 9.76 -1.58
CA GLN A 57 -13.70 9.08 -0.86
C GLN A 57 -12.75 8.33 -1.78
N CYS A 58 -13.25 7.82 -2.91
CA CYS A 58 -12.44 6.96 -3.76
C CYS A 58 -11.32 7.75 -4.45
N ARG A 59 -10.13 7.16 -4.54
CA ARG A 59 -9.01 7.70 -5.32
C ARG A 59 -8.38 6.63 -6.19
N THR A 60 -7.98 7.00 -7.41
CA THR A 60 -7.21 6.10 -8.28
C THR A 60 -5.73 6.07 -7.87
N ALA A 61 -4.99 5.12 -8.41
CA ALA A 61 -3.54 5.03 -8.28
C ALA A 61 -2.83 6.34 -8.70
N GLU A 62 -3.30 6.99 -9.77
CA GLU A 62 -2.79 8.28 -10.26
C GLU A 62 -2.95 9.39 -9.23
N GLN A 63 -4.07 9.42 -8.52
CA GLN A 63 -4.34 10.40 -7.48
C GLN A 63 -3.58 10.08 -6.18
N ALA A 64 -3.49 8.79 -5.83
CA ALA A 64 -2.89 8.34 -4.58
C ALA A 64 -1.36 8.45 -4.57
N ALA A 65 -0.68 8.07 -5.66
CA ALA A 65 0.79 8.03 -5.72
C ALA A 65 1.49 9.33 -5.28
N PRO A 66 1.14 10.53 -5.79
CA PRO A 66 1.78 11.76 -5.35
C PRO A 66 1.53 12.07 -3.86
N LEU A 67 0.34 11.78 -3.34
CA LEU A 67 -0.01 12.01 -1.93
C LEU A 67 0.81 11.11 -1.00
N ILE A 68 0.99 9.85 -1.39
CA ILE A 68 1.80 8.87 -0.65
C ILE A 68 3.29 9.26 -0.67
N ASN A 69 3.82 9.68 -1.83
CA ASN A 69 5.19 10.17 -1.90
C ASN A 69 5.42 11.42 -1.04
N ASN A 70 4.46 12.35 -1.04
CA ASN A 70 4.51 13.54 -0.17
C ASN A 70 4.52 13.14 1.31
N SER A 71 3.70 12.15 1.69
CA SER A 71 3.70 11.56 3.02
C SER A 71 5.06 10.97 3.39
N PHE A 72 5.67 10.15 2.52
CA PHE A 72 6.99 9.59 2.76
C PHE A 72 8.05 10.67 2.97
N LYS A 73 8.03 11.73 2.16
CA LYS A 73 8.94 12.86 2.33
C LYS A 73 8.70 13.59 3.64
N LYS A 74 7.44 13.89 3.99
CA LYS A 74 7.06 14.63 5.20
C LYS A 74 7.52 13.93 6.49
N TYR A 75 7.43 12.60 6.52
CA TYR A 75 7.75 11.80 7.72
C TYR A 75 9.10 11.08 7.63
N GLY A 76 9.93 11.37 6.62
CA GLY A 76 11.26 10.80 6.50
C GLY A 76 11.27 9.28 6.27
N ILE A 77 10.31 8.75 5.51
CA ILE A 77 10.24 7.33 5.15
C ILE A 77 11.09 7.09 3.90
N SER A 78 12.36 6.76 4.10
CA SER A 78 13.33 6.52 3.02
C SER A 78 13.56 5.05 2.70
N SER A 79 13.31 4.14 3.65
CA SER A 79 13.46 2.70 3.39
C SER A 79 12.35 2.19 2.47
N LYS A 80 12.72 1.52 1.37
CA LYS A 80 11.75 0.88 0.48
C LYS A 80 10.87 -0.13 1.22
N ALA A 81 11.42 -0.88 2.18
CA ALA A 81 10.67 -1.86 2.94
C ALA A 81 9.59 -1.20 3.82
N GLU A 82 9.89 -0.04 4.42
CA GLU A 82 8.88 0.74 5.15
C GLU A 82 7.82 1.30 4.21
N GLN A 83 8.22 1.84 3.05
CA GLN A 83 7.28 2.31 2.03
C GLN A 83 6.34 1.20 1.56
N VAL A 84 6.87 -0.01 1.35
CA VAL A 84 6.10 -1.21 1.03
C VAL A 84 5.09 -1.52 2.13
N ALA A 85 5.51 -1.55 3.40
CA ALA A 85 4.61 -1.85 4.52
C ALA A 85 3.48 -0.81 4.65
N LEU A 86 3.82 0.48 4.54
CA LEU A 86 2.85 1.58 4.61
C LEU A 86 1.88 1.56 3.41
N LEU A 87 2.36 1.32 2.20
CA LEU A 87 1.51 1.16 1.02
C LEU A 87 0.57 -0.04 1.19
N SER A 88 1.09 -1.17 1.69
CA SER A 88 0.34 -2.42 1.82
C SER A 88 -0.81 -2.26 2.81
N ILE A 89 -0.57 -1.66 3.98
CA ILE A 89 -1.65 -1.42 4.94
C ILE A 89 -2.67 -0.44 4.40
N MET A 90 -2.25 0.61 3.68
CA MET A 90 -3.20 1.55 3.10
C MET A 90 -4.08 0.86 2.05
N LEU A 91 -3.49 0.08 1.14
CA LEU A 91 -4.23 -0.66 0.11
C LEU A 91 -5.22 -1.65 0.73
N PHE A 92 -4.81 -2.38 1.77
CA PHE A 92 -5.67 -3.36 2.42
C PHE A 92 -6.84 -2.69 3.14
N GLU A 93 -6.55 -1.76 4.05
CA GLU A 93 -7.53 -1.19 4.97
C GLU A 93 -8.55 -0.27 4.28
N SER A 94 -8.15 0.38 3.18
CA SER A 94 -9.03 1.25 2.40
C SER A 94 -9.72 0.56 1.22
N VAL A 95 -9.54 -0.75 1.07
CA VAL A 95 -10.04 -1.56 -0.07
C VAL A 95 -9.56 -0.97 -1.41
N GLY A 96 -8.26 -0.75 -1.53
CA GLY A 96 -7.65 -0.13 -2.71
C GLY A 96 -8.05 1.33 -2.89
N PHE A 97 -8.03 2.10 -1.80
CA PHE A 97 -8.39 3.53 -1.75
C PHE A 97 -9.84 3.87 -2.07
N LYS A 98 -10.75 2.88 -2.06
CA LYS A 98 -12.19 3.11 -2.24
C LYS A 98 -12.78 3.89 -1.07
N TYR A 99 -12.27 3.66 0.14
CA TYR A 99 -12.81 4.25 1.35
C TYR A 99 -11.74 5.00 2.14
N ASN A 100 -12.17 6.01 2.88
CA ASN A 100 -11.34 6.69 3.88
C ASN A 100 -12.06 6.72 5.24
N HIS A 101 -13.17 6.00 5.40
CA HIS A 101 -13.77 5.72 6.69
C HIS A 101 -14.34 4.30 6.72
N ASN A 102 -14.62 3.82 7.92
CA ASN A 102 -15.19 2.48 8.08
C ASN A 102 -16.64 2.45 7.58
N ILE A 103 -16.88 1.69 6.50
CA ILE A 103 -18.22 1.47 5.93
C ILE A 103 -18.98 0.35 6.64
N SER A 104 -18.34 -0.78 6.93
CA SER A 104 -18.95 -1.93 7.59
C SER A 104 -17.95 -2.60 8.54
N PRO A 105 -18.29 -2.80 9.83
CA PRO A 105 -19.62 -2.61 10.44
C PRO A 105 -20.04 -1.15 10.68
N GLY A 106 -19.20 -0.17 10.31
CA GLY A 106 -19.47 1.24 10.55
C GLY A 106 -19.10 1.62 11.98
N ARG A 107 -17.87 2.11 12.18
CA ARG A 107 -17.37 2.55 13.49
C ARG A 107 -17.15 4.06 13.47
N PRO A 108 -17.92 4.86 14.23
CA PRO A 108 -17.75 6.31 14.26
C PRO A 108 -16.31 6.73 14.58
N GLY A 109 -15.80 7.68 13.81
CA GLY A 109 -14.44 8.20 13.94
C GLY A 109 -13.31 7.25 13.51
N GLN A 110 -13.60 6.06 12.98
CA GLN A 110 -12.59 5.19 12.37
C GLN A 110 -12.45 5.51 10.87
N GLY A 111 -11.22 5.72 10.40
CA GLY A 111 -10.97 6.10 9.01
C GLY A 111 -9.53 6.45 8.70
N THR A 112 -9.31 7.30 7.70
CA THR A 112 -8.06 7.53 6.95
C THR A 112 -7.69 6.34 6.03
N ARG A 113 -6.58 6.42 5.28
CA ARG A 113 -6.22 5.35 4.34
C ARG A 113 -5.70 4.09 5.00
N ASN A 114 -5.20 4.16 6.23
CA ASN A 114 -4.83 2.99 7.04
C ASN A 114 -5.87 2.65 8.13
N MET A 115 -7.09 3.21 8.04
CA MET A 115 -8.23 2.87 8.91
C MET A 115 -7.94 2.96 10.42
N GLN A 116 -7.21 4.00 10.83
CA GLN A 116 -6.92 4.34 12.21
C GLN A 116 -8.19 4.38 13.07
N MET A 117 -8.08 3.86 14.29
CA MET A 117 -9.11 3.98 15.33
C MET A 117 -9.23 5.43 15.81
N ILE A 118 -10.43 5.78 16.31
CA ILE A 118 -10.80 7.12 16.80
C ILE A 118 -9.74 7.79 17.67
N GLY A 119 -9.17 7.07 18.65
CA GLY A 119 -8.17 7.64 19.57
C GLY A 119 -6.92 8.13 18.85
N PHE A 120 -6.49 7.42 17.80
CA PHE A 120 -5.35 7.82 16.99
C PHE A 120 -5.70 8.93 16.00
N ASN A 121 -6.94 9.01 15.51
CA ASN A 121 -7.40 10.14 14.71
C ASN A 121 -7.41 11.43 15.53
N LEU A 122 -7.79 11.37 16.82
CA LEU A 122 -7.70 12.50 17.73
C LEU A 122 -6.24 12.95 17.94
N GLN A 123 -5.33 12.01 18.25
CA GLN A 123 -3.90 12.33 18.38
C GLN A 123 -3.33 12.92 17.09
N TYR A 124 -3.74 12.39 15.94
CA TYR A 124 -3.28 12.89 14.65
C TYR A 124 -3.79 14.31 14.40
N ALA A 125 -5.06 14.59 14.67
CA ALA A 125 -5.63 15.93 14.57
C ALA A 125 -4.89 16.92 15.50
N GLN A 126 -4.58 16.53 16.73
CA GLN A 126 -3.80 17.34 17.68
C GLN A 126 -2.39 17.67 17.17
N SER A 127 -1.79 16.80 16.36
CA SER A 127 -0.47 17.06 15.75
C SER A 127 -0.51 18.00 14.53
N LEU A 128 -1.70 18.23 13.96
CA LEU A 128 -1.88 18.98 12.70
C LEU A 128 -2.58 20.32 12.88
N PHE A 129 -3.43 20.46 13.88
CA PHE A 129 -4.34 21.60 14.02
C PHE A 129 -4.22 22.28 15.39
N PRO A 130 -4.57 23.57 15.47
CA PRO A 130 -4.68 24.29 16.74
C PRO A 130 -5.62 23.59 17.75
N PRO A 131 -5.32 23.65 19.07
CA PRO A 131 -6.10 22.96 20.10
C PRO A 131 -7.59 23.32 20.14
N ASP A 132 -7.95 24.57 19.87
CA ASP A 132 -9.33 25.06 19.85
C ASP A 132 -10.15 24.40 18.72
N LYS A 133 -9.57 24.28 17.52
CA LYS A 133 -10.21 23.59 16.39
C LYS A 133 -10.45 22.11 16.70
N VAL A 134 -9.47 21.44 17.30
CA VAL A 134 -9.58 20.03 17.68
C VAL A 134 -10.59 19.84 18.80
N ALA A 135 -10.59 20.72 19.81
CA ALA A 135 -11.55 20.69 20.90
C ALA A 135 -12.99 20.88 20.41
N ALA A 136 -13.23 21.81 19.48
CA ALA A 136 -14.54 22.02 18.88
C ALA A 136 -15.03 20.79 18.11
N ALA A 137 -14.17 20.16 17.31
CA ALA A 137 -14.50 18.93 16.60
C ALA A 137 -14.76 17.77 17.57
N ASN A 138 -13.92 17.60 18.59
CA ASN A 138 -14.07 16.53 19.58
C ASN A 138 -15.35 16.69 20.42
N ALA A 139 -15.77 17.92 20.72
CA ALA A 139 -17.03 18.20 21.38
C ALA A 139 -18.25 17.90 20.48
N SER A 140 -18.10 18.03 19.16
CA SER A 140 -19.17 17.75 18.19
C SER A 140 -19.31 16.25 17.92
N GLY A 141 -18.19 15.52 17.90
CA GLY A 141 -18.19 14.06 17.93
C GLY A 141 -17.01 13.41 17.19
N PRO A 142 -16.95 12.06 17.22
CA PRO A 142 -15.85 11.30 16.65
C PRO A 142 -15.70 11.47 15.13
N ASN A 143 -16.81 11.66 14.42
CA ASN A 143 -16.80 11.87 12.96
C ASN A 143 -16.28 13.25 12.58
N ASP A 144 -16.49 14.28 13.41
CA ASP A 144 -15.95 15.61 13.17
C ASP A 144 -14.44 15.65 13.38
N VAL A 145 -13.92 14.91 14.38
CA VAL A 145 -12.47 14.68 14.53
C VAL A 145 -11.91 13.97 13.31
N LEU A 146 -12.56 12.90 12.85
CA LEU A 146 -12.15 12.21 11.63
C LEU A 146 -12.16 13.17 10.43
N ALA A 147 -13.19 13.98 10.25
CA ALA A 147 -13.30 14.92 9.14
C ALA A 147 -12.11 15.89 9.04
N LEU A 148 -11.48 16.27 10.17
CA LEU A 148 -10.27 17.09 10.17
C LEU A 148 -9.09 16.39 9.48
N VAL A 149 -8.94 15.08 9.66
CA VAL A 149 -7.77 14.29 9.21
C VAL A 149 -8.07 13.42 8.00
N ASN A 150 -9.31 13.46 7.47
CA ASN A 150 -9.75 12.59 6.38
C ASN A 150 -9.75 13.25 5.00
N THR A 151 -9.19 14.46 4.88
CA THR A 151 -8.85 15.05 3.58
C THR A 151 -7.72 14.26 2.93
N ASP A 152 -7.55 14.35 1.61
CA ASP A 152 -6.55 13.55 0.89
C ASP A 152 -5.13 13.70 1.45
N ASP A 153 -4.66 14.93 1.66
CA ASP A 153 -3.30 15.19 2.15
C ASP A 153 -3.04 14.55 3.51
N TYR A 154 -4.01 14.57 4.43
CA TYR A 154 -3.85 14.00 5.77
C TYR A 154 -4.16 12.50 5.80
N SER A 155 -5.18 12.07 5.07
CA SER A 155 -5.60 10.67 5.03
C SER A 155 -4.56 9.77 4.38
N PHE A 156 -3.79 10.22 3.39
CA PHE A 156 -2.66 9.46 2.82
C PHE A 156 -1.36 9.62 3.62
N ALA A 157 -1.32 10.62 4.50
CA ALA A 157 -0.22 10.85 5.43
C ALA A 157 -0.33 10.04 6.73
N SER A 158 -1.52 9.55 7.06
CA SER A 158 -1.87 8.88 8.30
C SER A 158 -0.98 7.68 8.64
N ALA A 159 -0.68 6.82 7.66
CA ALA A 159 0.13 5.62 7.87
C ALA A 159 1.59 5.96 8.26
N ALA A 160 2.18 6.94 7.58
CA ALA A 160 3.55 7.39 7.86
C ALA A 160 3.63 8.18 9.17
N TRP A 161 2.63 9.02 9.46
CA TRP A 161 2.51 9.66 10.77
C TRP A 161 2.45 8.63 11.89
N PHE A 162 1.61 7.60 11.74
CA PHE A 162 1.43 6.57 12.76
C PHE A 162 2.74 5.83 13.03
N LEU A 163 3.41 5.34 11.99
CA LEU A 163 4.70 4.63 12.12
C LEU A 163 5.77 5.48 12.83
N THR A 164 5.76 6.79 12.62
CA THR A 164 6.80 7.69 13.14
C THR A 164 6.46 8.33 14.49
N SER A 165 5.19 8.34 14.88
CA SER A 165 4.72 9.05 16.07
C SER A 165 4.31 8.11 17.20
N GLN A 166 3.96 6.85 16.89
CA GLN A 166 3.51 5.91 17.91
C GLN A 166 4.69 5.22 18.61
N PRO A 167 4.78 5.27 19.96
CA PRO A 167 5.90 4.68 20.69
C PRO A 167 6.10 3.19 20.43
N ALA A 168 5.02 2.44 20.23
CA ALA A 168 5.09 1.00 19.94
C ALA A 168 5.79 0.70 18.61
N CYS A 169 5.85 1.66 17.69
CA CYS A 169 6.45 1.48 16.38
C CYS A 169 7.96 1.71 16.37
N SER A 170 8.51 2.51 17.29
CA SER A 170 9.93 2.93 17.22
C SER A 170 10.91 1.75 17.24
N ALA A 171 10.65 0.75 18.08
CA ALA A 171 11.47 -0.45 18.17
C ALA A 171 11.30 -1.40 16.97
N ILE A 172 10.17 -1.31 16.26
CA ILE A 172 9.83 -2.20 15.15
C ILE A 172 10.42 -1.72 13.82
N ARG A 173 10.66 -0.41 13.67
CA ARG A 173 11.15 0.17 12.41
C ARG A 173 12.42 -0.51 11.89
N THR A 174 13.39 -0.79 12.75
CA THR A 174 14.64 -1.45 12.34
C THR A 174 14.38 -2.82 11.70
N GLU A 175 13.53 -3.65 12.30
CA GLU A 175 13.20 -4.96 11.74
C GLU A 175 12.32 -4.81 10.48
N LEU A 176 11.37 -3.88 10.48
CA LEU A 176 10.53 -3.59 9.31
C LEU A 176 11.36 -3.15 8.09
N GLN A 177 12.44 -2.40 8.32
CA GLN A 177 13.35 -1.92 7.28
C GLN A 177 14.11 -3.05 6.56
N THR A 178 14.18 -4.24 7.15
CA THR A 178 14.79 -5.42 6.50
C THR A 178 13.91 -6.00 5.40
N GLY A 179 12.61 -5.67 5.38
CA GLY A 179 11.64 -6.30 4.49
C GLY A 179 11.35 -7.77 4.82
N SER A 180 11.76 -8.26 6.00
CA SER A 180 11.50 -9.62 6.46
C SER A 180 10.03 -9.83 6.80
N THR A 181 9.58 -11.09 6.74
CA THR A 181 8.25 -11.47 7.24
C THR A 181 8.12 -11.15 8.73
N ALA A 182 9.18 -11.37 9.52
CA ALA A 182 9.18 -11.05 10.95
C ALA A 182 8.92 -9.56 11.20
N GLY A 183 9.52 -8.67 10.41
CA GLY A 183 9.29 -7.23 10.49
C GLY A 183 7.88 -6.82 10.11
N TRP A 184 7.32 -7.43 9.06
CA TRP A 184 5.94 -7.22 8.66
C TRP A 184 4.94 -7.67 9.73
N THR A 185 5.10 -8.91 10.24
CA THR A 185 4.26 -9.43 11.33
C THR A 185 4.37 -8.55 12.57
N ALA A 186 5.57 -8.11 12.95
CA ALA A 186 5.76 -7.23 14.10
C ALA A 186 5.14 -5.84 13.87
N TYR A 187 5.21 -5.30 12.65
CA TYR A 187 4.55 -4.06 12.29
C TYR A 187 3.03 -4.15 12.48
N LEU A 188 2.40 -5.23 12.00
CA LEU A 188 0.96 -5.42 12.18
C LEU A 188 0.58 -5.64 13.64
N THR A 189 1.28 -6.54 14.35
CA THR A 189 0.85 -7.02 15.67
C THR A 189 1.28 -6.13 16.83
N GLN A 190 2.46 -5.51 16.75
CA GLN A 190 3.04 -4.75 17.87
C GLN A 190 2.96 -3.25 17.66
N CYS A 191 3.08 -2.77 16.42
CA CYS A 191 2.96 -1.34 16.11
C CYS A 191 1.51 -0.93 15.83
N VAL A 192 0.87 -1.54 14.82
CA VAL A 192 -0.52 -1.22 14.43
C VAL A 192 -1.54 -1.79 15.43
N GLY A 193 -1.24 -2.95 16.02
CA GLY A 193 -2.14 -3.64 16.96
C GLY A 193 -3.27 -4.40 16.27
N THR A 194 -3.01 -4.92 15.07
CA THR A 194 -3.91 -5.80 14.30
C THR A 194 -3.33 -7.20 14.17
N THR A 195 -4.04 -8.11 13.50
CA THR A 195 -3.59 -9.47 13.25
C THR A 195 -2.89 -9.56 11.90
N ASP A 196 -1.82 -10.35 11.86
CA ASP A 196 -1.20 -10.77 10.61
C ASP A 196 -2.03 -11.89 9.96
N THR A 197 -2.49 -11.67 8.74
CA THR A 197 -3.40 -12.59 8.04
C THR A 197 -2.93 -12.84 6.61
N PRO A 198 -3.23 -14.02 6.03
CA PRO A 198 -2.82 -14.33 4.67
C PRO A 198 -3.26 -13.28 3.62
N ASP A 199 -4.44 -12.68 3.79
CA ASP A 199 -4.93 -11.67 2.84
C ASP A 199 -4.10 -10.37 2.88
N ARG A 200 -3.55 -10.00 4.05
CA ARG A 200 -2.63 -8.87 4.18
C ARG A 200 -1.28 -9.20 3.55
N ASP A 201 -0.82 -10.44 3.71
CA ASP A 201 0.43 -10.93 3.11
C ASP A 201 0.39 -10.95 1.58
N VAL A 202 -0.78 -11.23 0.98
CA VAL A 202 -0.93 -11.18 -0.48
C VAL A 202 -0.58 -9.79 -1.02
N ILE A 203 -1.15 -8.73 -0.42
CA ILE A 203 -0.87 -7.34 -0.83
C ILE A 203 0.58 -6.96 -0.54
N TRP A 204 1.09 -7.34 0.63
CA TRP A 204 2.47 -7.03 1.02
C TRP A 204 3.52 -7.69 0.12
N ASN A 205 3.35 -8.97 -0.21
CA ASN A 205 4.25 -9.68 -1.12
C ASN A 205 4.18 -9.11 -2.54
N ALA A 206 2.99 -8.74 -3.03
CA ALA A 206 2.86 -8.06 -4.32
C ALA A 206 3.56 -6.70 -4.33
N ALA A 207 3.44 -5.93 -3.25
CA ALA A 207 4.13 -4.65 -3.08
C ALA A 207 5.65 -4.81 -3.02
N LYS A 208 6.17 -5.81 -2.30
CA LYS A 208 7.60 -6.15 -2.31
C LYS A 208 8.10 -6.44 -3.71
N ALA A 209 7.41 -7.32 -4.44
CA ALA A 209 7.78 -7.69 -5.80
C ALA A 209 7.79 -6.47 -6.75
N ALA A 210 6.76 -5.63 -6.69
CA ALA A 210 6.63 -4.45 -7.56
C ALA A 210 7.65 -3.34 -7.25
N MET A 211 8.15 -3.27 -6.01
CA MET A 211 9.10 -2.23 -5.55
C MET A 211 10.56 -2.72 -5.44
N GLY A 212 10.78 -4.03 -5.66
CA GLY A 212 12.09 -4.67 -5.61
C GLY A 212 12.68 -4.70 -4.20
N VAL A 213 11.91 -5.20 -3.23
CA VAL A 213 12.29 -5.41 -1.82
C VAL A 213 12.36 -6.90 -1.50
#